data_AF-A0AAW0R4F1-F1
#
_entry.id   AF-A0AAW0R4F1-F1
#
_cell.length_a   1.000
_cell.length_b   1.000
_cell.length_c   1.000
_cell.angle_alpha   90.00
_cell.angle_beta   90.00
_cell.angle_gamma   90.00
#
_symmetry.space_group_name_H-M   'P 1'
#
loop_
_entity.id
_entity.type
_entity.pdbx_description
1 polymer ?
#
loop_
_entity_poly.entity_id
_entity_poly.type
_entity_poly.pdbx_seq_one_letter_code
_entity_poly.pdbx_strand_id
1 'polypeptide(L)'
;MSPCYLTLCDGGEVSVIEKDLCSGMVRSSSGFLVQTNHDIIPQPLNDSGEKAAPDHQDLNRAMLHVEGWLEESTDRFDSVTQKWTRHVRKVEQTSRPIASQDAAMCDDGPVAQSIAEKAISKSALKRWLQSQQVMGECTHFAAIMDPYTGMIPWIKRGLFMSDSSS
;
A
#
# COMPACT_ATOMS: atom_id res chain seq x y z
N MET A 1 -24.48 2.90 9.68
CA MET A 1 -23.32 2.03 9.40
C MET A 1 -22.10 2.71 9.99
N SER A 2 -21.10 1.98 10.49
CA SER A 2 -19.83 2.59 10.93
C SER A 2 -18.98 2.98 9.71
N PRO A 3 -18.15 4.04 9.78
CA PRO A 3 -17.11 4.27 8.80
C PRO A 3 -16.15 3.07 8.70
N CYS A 4 -15.68 2.77 7.49
CA CYS A 4 -14.75 1.66 7.25
C CYS A 4 -14.01 1.79 5.92
N TYR A 5 -12.95 0.99 5.78
CA TYR A 5 -12.24 0.79 4.53
C TYR A 5 -12.52 -0.62 4.01
N LEU A 6 -12.95 -0.74 2.75
CA LEU A 6 -13.12 -2.03 2.09
C LEU A 6 -12.09 -2.17 0.98
N THR A 7 -11.23 -3.19 1.08
CA THR A 7 -10.25 -3.54 0.04
C THR A 7 -10.76 -4.73 -0.76
N LEU A 8 -10.97 -4.53 -2.05
CA LEU A 8 -11.46 -5.53 -2.99
C LEU A 8 -10.40 -5.76 -4.07
N CYS A 9 -10.22 -7.01 -4.50
CA CYS A 9 -9.26 -7.35 -5.56
C CYS A 9 -9.74 -8.59 -6.30
N ASP A 10 -9.77 -8.54 -7.63
CA ASP A 10 -10.13 -9.67 -8.50
C ASP A 10 -8.90 -10.31 -9.17
N GLY A 11 -7.71 -9.75 -8.94
CA GLY A 11 -6.44 -10.17 -9.50
C GLY A 11 -5.96 -9.35 -10.70
N GLY A 12 -6.86 -8.64 -11.38
CA GLY A 12 -6.52 -7.69 -12.43
C GLY A 12 -6.56 -6.25 -11.94
N GLU A 13 -7.48 -5.95 -11.03
CA GLU A 13 -7.68 -4.66 -10.42
C GLU A 13 -7.85 -4.79 -8.89
N VAL A 14 -7.35 -3.80 -8.16
CA VAL A 14 -7.62 -3.59 -6.75
C VAL A 14 -8.37 -2.28 -6.56
N SER A 15 -9.41 -2.29 -5.72
CA SER A 15 -10.17 -1.12 -5.33
C SER A 15 -10.20 -0.98 -3.81
N VAL A 16 -10.10 0.25 -3.33
CA VAL A 16 -10.38 0.61 -1.93
C VAL A 16 -11.55 1.57 -1.88
N ILE A 17 -12.54 1.23 -1.05
CA ILE A 17 -13.70 2.04 -0.77
C ILE A 17 -13.53 2.63 0.64
N GLU A 18 -13.36 3.94 0.71
CA GLU A 18 -13.42 4.71 1.95
C GLU A 18 -14.89 5.06 2.20
N LYS A 19 -15.52 4.37 3.14
CA LYS A 19 -16.93 4.55 3.45
C LYS A 19 -17.09 5.38 4.70
N ASP A 20 -17.84 6.47 4.60
CA ASP A 20 -18.31 7.25 5.74
C ASP A 20 -19.83 7.06 5.93
N LEU A 21 -20.43 7.73 6.92
CA LEU A 21 -21.85 7.69 7.23
C LEU A 21 -22.73 8.06 6.03
N CYS A 22 -22.28 9.03 5.24
CA CYS A 22 -23.07 9.66 4.19
C CYS A 22 -22.45 9.54 2.79
N SER A 23 -21.17 9.17 2.70
CA SER A 23 -20.41 9.16 1.44
C SER A 23 -19.58 7.89 1.28
N GLY A 24 -19.07 7.70 0.06
CA GLY A 24 -18.10 6.67 -0.26
C GLY A 24 -17.14 7.19 -1.33
N MET A 25 -15.84 7.13 -1.08
CA MET A 25 -14.81 7.42 -2.07
C MET A 25 -14.21 6.10 -2.56
N VAL A 26 -13.97 5.98 -3.86
CA VAL A 26 -13.36 4.78 -4.46
C VAL A 26 -12.04 5.14 -5.10
N ARG A 27 -10.98 4.39 -4.77
CA ARG A 27 -9.71 4.40 -5.48
C ARG A 27 -9.46 3.05 -6.11
N SER A 28 -9.08 3.02 -7.38
CA SER A 28 -8.74 1.79 -8.11
C SER A 28 -7.32 1.85 -8.68
N SER A 29 -6.70 0.68 -8.87
CA SER A 29 -5.39 0.51 -9.49
C SER A 29 -5.26 -0.89 -10.09
N SER A 30 -4.63 -1.02 -11.26
CA SER A 30 -4.28 -2.32 -11.86
C SER A 30 -2.87 -2.81 -11.49
N GLY A 31 -2.15 -2.07 -10.65
CA GLY A 31 -0.77 -2.40 -10.28
C GLY A 31 -0.58 -2.59 -8.79
N PHE A 32 -0.75 -1.51 -8.03
CA PHE A 32 -0.50 -1.50 -6.59
C PHE A 32 -1.36 -0.45 -5.90
N LEU A 33 -1.86 -0.80 -4.72
CA LEU A 33 -2.66 0.08 -3.87
C LEU A 33 -2.44 -0.32 -2.41
N VAL A 34 -2.27 0.68 -1.54
CA VAL A 34 -2.09 0.50 -0.09
C VAL A 34 -3.23 1.24 0.60
N GLN A 35 -3.77 0.63 1.65
CA GLN A 35 -4.67 1.28 2.58
C GLN A 35 -4.28 0.90 4.00
N THR A 36 -4.23 1.88 4.89
CA THR A 36 -4.10 1.66 6.33
C THR A 36 -5.34 2.22 7.02
N ASN A 37 -5.20 2.93 8.14
CA ASN A 37 -6.32 3.36 8.97
C ASN A 37 -6.60 4.87 8.88
N HIS A 38 -6.07 5.56 7.87
CA HIS A 38 -6.33 6.98 7.60
C HIS A 38 -6.76 7.22 6.14
N ASP A 39 -7.48 8.31 5.93
CA ASP A 39 -7.90 8.76 4.62
C ASP A 39 -6.70 9.31 3.85
N ILE A 40 -6.62 8.97 2.57
CA ILE A 40 -5.66 9.64 1.69
C ILE A 40 -6.33 10.92 1.20
N ILE A 41 -5.98 12.05 1.82
CA ILE A 41 -6.41 13.37 1.36
C ILE A 41 -5.79 13.59 -0.03
N PRO A 42 -6.58 13.62 -1.11
CA PRO A 42 -6.05 14.04 -2.41
C PRO A 42 -5.60 15.49 -2.23
N GLN A 43 -4.32 15.78 -2.41
CA GLN A 43 -3.86 17.17 -2.31
C GLN A 43 -4.65 17.98 -3.34
N PRO A 44 -5.40 19.02 -2.93
CA PRO A 44 -6.00 19.91 -3.91
C PRO A 44 -4.85 20.50 -4.72
N LEU A 45 -4.86 20.24 -6.03
CA LEU A 45 -3.99 20.94 -6.95
C LEU A 45 -4.45 22.40 -6.94
N ASN A 46 -3.71 23.24 -6.23
CA ASN A 46 -3.81 24.68 -6.43
C ASN A 46 -3.30 24.96 -7.85
N ASP A 47 -3.90 25.90 -8.60
CA ASP A 47 -3.45 26.32 -9.95
C ASP A 47 -1.99 26.80 -10.02
N SER A 48 -1.30 26.87 -8.87
CA SER A 48 0.10 27.29 -8.72
C SER A 48 1.02 26.21 -8.10
N GLY A 49 0.54 25.00 -7.81
CA GLY A 49 1.39 23.87 -7.42
C GLY A 49 2.05 23.93 -6.03
N GLU A 50 1.68 24.86 -5.15
CA GLU A 50 2.23 24.96 -3.78
C GLU A 50 1.30 24.38 -2.71
N LYS A 51 1.89 23.75 -1.69
CA LYS A 51 1.20 23.12 -0.56
C LYS A 51 0.58 24.18 0.36
N ALA A 52 -0.73 24.07 0.63
CA ALA A 52 -1.38 24.86 1.66
C ALA A 52 -0.94 24.41 3.07
N ALA A 53 -0.61 25.36 3.95
CA ALA A 53 -0.23 25.09 5.33
C ALA A 53 -1.46 24.72 6.19
N PRO A 54 -1.37 23.77 7.12
CA PRO A 54 -2.47 23.46 8.03
C PRO A 54 -2.55 24.48 9.17
N ASP A 55 -3.78 24.94 9.43
CA ASP A 55 -4.16 25.77 10.57
C ASP A 55 -4.28 24.89 11.82
N HIS A 56 -3.46 25.16 12.83
CA HIS A 56 -3.39 24.38 14.07
C HIS A 56 -3.73 25.26 15.27
N GLN A 57 -4.98 25.18 15.75
CA GLN A 57 -5.30 25.51 17.14
C GLN A 57 -6.22 24.47 17.80
N ASP A 58 -5.77 24.06 19.00
CA ASP A 58 -6.51 23.53 20.15
C ASP A 58 -7.20 22.16 20.09
N LEU A 59 -6.54 21.10 20.61
CA LEU A 59 -7.20 19.90 21.21
C LEU A 59 -6.20 18.97 21.98
N ASN A 60 -5.49 19.53 22.96
CA ASN A 60 -4.16 19.07 23.41
C ASN A 60 -4.04 17.81 24.31
N ARG A 61 -5.02 16.88 24.37
CA ARG A 61 -4.84 15.61 25.14
C ARG A 61 -5.49 14.37 24.52
N ALA A 62 -6.69 14.48 23.97
CA ALA A 62 -7.26 13.42 23.12
C ALA A 62 -6.54 13.35 21.76
N MET A 63 -6.03 14.47 21.26
CA MET A 63 -5.16 14.48 20.07
C MET A 63 -3.87 13.72 20.29
N LEU A 64 -3.22 13.73 21.46
CA LEU A 64 -1.93 13.04 21.61
C LEU A 64 -2.04 11.53 21.37
N HIS A 65 -3.17 10.92 21.74
CA HIS A 65 -3.41 9.50 21.45
C HIS A 65 -3.81 9.31 19.98
N VAL A 66 -4.74 10.13 19.45
CA VAL A 66 -5.15 10.05 18.04
C VAL A 66 -3.98 10.32 17.08
N GLU A 67 -3.08 11.23 17.44
CA GLU A 67 -1.89 11.60 16.69
C GLU A 67 -0.92 10.42 16.62
N GLY A 68 -0.66 9.73 17.73
CA GLY A 68 0.20 8.54 17.73
C GLY A 68 -0.36 7.42 16.84
N TRP A 69 -1.68 7.22 16.83
CA TRP A 69 -2.33 6.24 15.95
C TRP A 69 -2.30 6.68 14.48
N LEU A 70 -2.47 7.97 14.21
CA LEU A 70 -2.37 8.53 12.86
C LEU A 70 -0.95 8.45 12.33
N GLU A 71 0.04 8.78 13.15
CA GLU A 71 1.47 8.65 12.87
C GLU A 71 1.82 7.19 12.57
N GLU A 72 1.44 6.24 13.43
CA GLU A 72 1.67 4.81 13.19
C GLU A 72 1.02 4.33 11.89
N SER A 73 -0.20 4.79 11.61
CA SER A 73 -0.88 4.47 10.36
C SER A 73 -0.16 5.05 9.14
N THR A 74 0.35 6.28 9.25
CA THR A 74 1.09 6.98 8.19
C THR A 74 2.42 6.29 7.93
N ASP A 75 3.17 5.96 8.98
CA ASP A 75 4.43 5.22 8.90
C ASP A 75 4.27 3.85 8.24
N ARG A 76 3.19 3.13 8.58
CA ARG A 76 2.83 1.86 7.94
C ARG A 76 2.60 2.03 6.45
N PHE A 77 1.84 3.06 6.09
CA PHE A 77 1.52 3.38 4.70
C PHE A 77 2.80 3.71 3.92
N ASP A 78 3.61 4.64 4.44
CA ASP A 78 4.84 5.09 3.81
C ASP A 78 5.87 3.98 3.68
N SER A 79 6.01 3.12 4.70
CA SER A 79 6.90 1.97 4.66
C SER A 79 6.60 1.06 3.47
N VAL A 80 5.32 0.75 3.25
CA VAL A 80 4.88 -0.12 2.15
C VAL A 80 5.00 0.59 0.79
N THR A 81 4.59 1.85 0.71
CA THR A 81 4.68 2.68 -0.51
C THR A 81 6.13 2.89 -0.96
N GLN A 82 7.06 3.12 -0.04
CA GLN A 82 8.49 3.26 -0.36
C GLN A 82 9.09 1.93 -0.83
N LYS A 83 8.70 0.80 -0.24
CA LYS A 83 9.15 -0.53 -0.68
C LYS A 83 8.69 -0.80 -2.12
N TRP A 84 7.44 -0.47 -2.45
CA TRP A 84 6.91 -0.55 -3.82
C TRP A 84 7.68 0.35 -4.78
N THR A 85 7.84 1.63 -4.45
CA THR A 85 8.59 2.58 -5.27
C THR A 85 10.00 2.07 -5.58
N ARG A 86 10.69 1.52 -4.56
CA ARG A 86 12.03 0.94 -4.73
C ARG A 86 12.02 -0.30 -5.63
N HIS A 87 11.00 -1.15 -5.52
CA HIS A 87 10.83 -2.33 -6.37
C HIS A 87 10.66 -1.94 -7.83
N VAL A 88 9.72 -1.03 -8.13
CA VAL A 88 9.45 -0.56 -9.49
C VAL A 88 10.71 0.05 -10.12
N ARG A 89 11.43 0.91 -9.39
CA ARG A 89 12.70 1.48 -9.86
C ARG A 89 13.74 0.41 -10.21
N LYS A 90 13.84 -0.64 -9.38
CA LYS A 90 14.81 -1.73 -9.61
C LYS A 90 14.43 -2.55 -10.84
N VAL A 91 13.15 -2.86 -11.01
CA VAL A 91 12.62 -3.54 -12.20
C VAL A 91 12.94 -2.73 -13.45
N GLU A 92 12.56 -1.44 -13.46
CA GLU A 92 12.77 -0.56 -14.61
C GLU A 92 14.25 -0.39 -14.98
N GLN A 93 15.15 -0.36 -13.99
CA GLN A 93 16.60 -0.34 -14.25
C GLN A 93 17.12 -1.64 -14.86
N THR A 94 16.55 -2.79 -14.47
CA THR A 94 16.97 -4.11 -14.95
C THR A 94 16.41 -4.39 -16.35
N SER A 95 15.25 -3.84 -16.67
CA SER A 95 14.56 -3.99 -17.96
C SER A 95 15.04 -3.02 -19.04
N ARG A 96 15.99 -2.11 -18.75
CA ARG A 96 16.56 -1.25 -19.80
C ARG A 96 17.31 -2.14 -20.81
N PRO A 97 16.92 -2.12 -22.10
CA PRO A 97 17.67 -2.84 -23.11
C PRO A 97 19.07 -2.25 -23.19
N ILE A 98 20.09 -3.12 -23.19
CA ILE A 98 21.35 -2.79 -23.86
C ILE A 98 20.93 -2.42 -25.29
N ALA A 99 21.21 -1.19 -25.73
CA ALA A 99 20.82 -0.72 -27.05
C ALA A 99 21.55 -1.53 -28.13
N SER A 100 20.98 -2.67 -28.50
CA SER A 100 21.15 -3.27 -29.82
C SER A 100 19.93 -2.86 -30.63
N GLN A 101 20.14 -1.88 -31.51
CA GLN A 101 19.31 -1.70 -32.71
C GLN A 101 19.14 -3.09 -33.35
N ASP A 102 17.90 -3.54 -33.54
CA ASP A 102 17.47 -4.72 -34.34
C ASP A 102 16.50 -5.65 -33.59
N ALA A 103 15.33 -5.14 -33.18
CA ALA A 103 14.17 -5.99 -32.89
C ALA A 103 12.86 -5.20 -33.03
N ALA A 104 12.46 -4.96 -34.27
CA ALA A 104 11.09 -4.61 -34.60
C ALA A 104 10.27 -5.90 -34.78
N MET A 105 9.00 -5.84 -34.36
CA MET A 105 7.87 -6.70 -34.74
C MET A 105 7.56 -7.93 -33.86
N CYS A 106 6.82 -7.69 -32.77
CA CYS A 106 5.69 -8.51 -32.36
C CYS A 106 4.64 -7.64 -31.63
N ASP A 107 3.41 -7.70 -32.12
CA ASP A 107 2.28 -6.76 -31.90
C ASP A 107 1.30 -7.25 -30.80
N ASP A 108 1.80 -7.86 -29.73
CA ASP A 108 0.94 -8.28 -28.62
C ASP A 108 1.00 -7.21 -27.51
N GLY A 109 0.07 -6.26 -27.59
CA GLY A 109 -0.43 -5.34 -26.55
C GLY A 109 0.51 -4.83 -25.44
N PRO A 110 0.84 -3.53 -25.37
CA PRO A 110 1.76 -2.96 -24.36
C PRO A 110 1.28 -3.03 -22.90
N VAL A 111 0.01 -3.36 -22.64
CA VAL A 111 -0.60 -3.24 -21.30
C VAL A 111 -0.28 -4.44 -20.40
N ALA A 112 -0.47 -5.68 -20.89
CA ALA A 112 -0.23 -6.89 -20.10
C ALA A 112 1.26 -7.11 -19.77
N GLN A 113 2.14 -6.74 -20.70
CA GLN A 113 3.59 -6.76 -20.52
C GLN A 113 4.03 -5.85 -19.36
N SER A 114 3.47 -4.63 -19.28
CA SER A 114 3.87 -3.61 -18.29
C SER A 114 3.55 -3.97 -16.82
N ILE A 115 2.47 -4.73 -16.59
CA ILE A 115 2.05 -5.16 -15.24
C ILE A 115 2.84 -6.40 -14.82
N ALA A 116 3.02 -7.37 -15.73
CA ALA A 116 3.83 -8.55 -15.48
C ALA A 116 5.30 -8.18 -15.17
N GLU A 117 5.84 -7.16 -15.85
CA GLU A 117 7.18 -6.63 -15.59
C GLU A 117 7.31 -6.11 -14.15
N LYS A 118 6.27 -5.50 -13.58
CA LYS A 118 6.28 -4.91 -12.24
C LYS A 118 5.85 -5.86 -11.12
N ALA A 119 5.62 -7.14 -11.43
CA ALA A 119 5.15 -8.13 -10.47
C ALA A 119 6.08 -8.26 -9.24
N ILE A 120 5.49 -8.39 -8.06
CA ILE A 120 6.21 -8.61 -6.80
C ILE A 120 6.22 -10.10 -6.50
N SER A 121 7.38 -10.67 -6.21
CA SER A 121 7.45 -12.06 -5.77
C SER A 121 6.83 -12.24 -4.38
N LYS A 122 6.20 -13.40 -4.14
CA LYS A 122 5.66 -13.76 -2.82
C LYS A 122 6.70 -13.64 -1.71
N SER A 123 7.96 -13.98 -1.98
CA SER A 123 9.05 -13.86 -1.00
C SER A 123 9.42 -12.41 -0.68
N ALA A 124 9.36 -11.51 -1.67
CA ALA A 124 9.51 -10.07 -1.43
C ALA A 124 8.35 -9.53 -0.59
N LEU A 125 7.10 -9.87 -0.94
CA LEU A 125 5.92 -9.42 -0.20
C LEU A 125 5.92 -9.93 1.26
N LYS A 126 6.31 -11.19 1.49
CA LYS A 126 6.52 -11.72 2.86
C LYS A 126 7.49 -10.85 3.66
N ARG A 127 8.65 -10.53 3.08
CA ARG A 127 9.65 -9.67 3.76
C ARG A 127 9.12 -8.28 4.05
N TRP A 128 8.32 -7.72 3.14
CA TRP A 128 7.73 -6.39 3.32
C TRP A 128 6.72 -6.35 4.46
N LEU A 129 5.86 -7.37 4.54
CA LEU A 129 4.88 -7.50 5.61
C LEU A 129 5.56 -7.77 6.95
N GLN A 130 6.61 -8.59 6.97
CA GLN A 130 7.32 -8.96 8.20
C GLN A 130 8.24 -7.88 8.78
N SER A 131 8.35 -6.70 8.16
CA SER A 131 9.11 -5.60 8.76
C SER A 131 8.39 -5.05 10.00
N GLN A 132 9.15 -4.58 10.99
CA GLN A 132 8.63 -4.00 12.23
C GLN A 132 7.64 -2.86 12.00
N GLN A 133 7.86 -2.05 10.95
CA GLN A 133 6.94 -0.97 10.62
C GLN A 133 5.55 -1.49 10.21
N VAL A 134 5.43 -2.70 9.67
CA VAL A 134 4.16 -3.23 9.12
C VAL A 134 3.53 -4.26 10.05
N MET A 135 4.32 -5.21 10.55
CA MET A 135 3.92 -6.14 11.60
C MET A 135 4.37 -5.62 12.97
N GLY A 136 3.60 -4.66 13.50
CA GLY A 136 3.77 -4.11 14.85
C GLY A 136 3.13 -4.97 15.95
N GLU A 137 3.18 -4.48 17.19
CA GLU A 137 2.70 -5.15 18.42
C GLU A 137 1.21 -5.51 18.38
N CYS A 138 0.40 -4.65 17.76
CA CYS A 138 -1.05 -4.87 17.61
C CYS A 138 -1.42 -5.84 16.47
N THR A 139 -0.43 -6.36 15.73
CA THR A 139 -0.71 -7.28 14.63
C THR A 139 -1.07 -8.65 15.17
N HIS A 140 -2.27 -9.15 14.88
CA HIS A 140 -2.68 -10.50 15.29
C HIS A 140 -2.23 -11.56 14.29
N PHE A 141 -2.34 -11.26 13.00
CA PHE A 141 -1.85 -12.08 11.90
C PHE A 141 -1.58 -11.22 10.65
N ALA A 142 -0.79 -11.76 9.73
CA ALA A 142 -0.61 -11.24 8.39
C ALA A 142 -0.87 -12.37 7.37
N ALA A 143 -1.44 -12.04 6.22
CA ALA A 143 -1.74 -13.00 5.17
C ALA A 143 -1.38 -12.44 3.78
N ILE A 144 -1.07 -13.35 2.85
CA ILE A 144 -1.01 -13.08 1.41
C ILE A 144 -2.07 -13.97 0.79
N MET A 145 -2.93 -13.37 -0.03
CA MET A 145 -4.03 -14.02 -0.75
C MET A 145 -3.81 -13.90 -2.25
N ASP A 146 -4.27 -14.88 -2.99
CA ASP A 146 -4.28 -14.89 -4.46
C ASP A 146 -5.74 -14.93 -4.94
N PRO A 147 -6.27 -13.82 -5.47
CA PRO A 147 -7.68 -13.72 -5.86
C PRO A 147 -8.04 -14.59 -7.07
N TYR A 148 -7.09 -14.86 -7.98
CA TYR A 148 -7.36 -15.71 -9.15
C TYR A 148 -7.57 -17.16 -8.76
N THR A 149 -6.80 -17.64 -7.79
CA THR A 149 -6.89 -19.03 -7.33
C THR A 149 -7.78 -19.20 -6.11
N GLY A 150 -8.16 -18.11 -5.44
CA GLY A 150 -8.88 -18.12 -4.17
C GLY A 150 -8.03 -18.65 -3.00
N MET A 151 -6.72 -18.82 -3.19
CA MET A 151 -5.83 -19.44 -2.21
C MET A 151 -5.29 -18.42 -1.21
N ILE A 152 -4.97 -18.89 -0.01
CA ILE A 152 -4.20 -18.14 1.00
C ILE A 152 -2.81 -18.77 1.10
N PRO A 153 -1.89 -18.45 0.17
CA PRO A 153 -0.61 -19.14 0.06
C PRO A 153 0.34 -18.86 1.25
N TRP A 154 0.03 -17.91 2.13
CA TRP A 154 0.81 -17.65 3.34
C TRP A 154 -0.04 -16.95 4.41
N ILE A 155 0.08 -17.42 5.64
CA ILE A 155 -0.40 -16.76 6.85
C ILE A 155 0.71 -16.82 7.91
N LYS A 156 0.82 -15.78 8.73
CA LYS A 156 1.75 -15.72 9.86
C LYS A 156 1.09 -15.06 11.05
N ARG A 157 1.24 -15.67 12.23
CA ARG A 157 0.82 -15.08 13.50
C ARG A 157 1.69 -13.88 13.86
N GLY A 158 1.09 -12.87 14.45
CA GLY A 158 1.78 -11.69 14.95
C GLY A 158 2.76 -11.96 16.07
N LEU A 159 3.46 -10.91 16.49
CA LEU A 159 4.43 -10.99 17.58
C LEU A 159 3.67 -11.10 18.90
N PHE A 160 4.04 -12.10 19.71
CA PHE A 160 3.70 -12.08 21.14
C PHE A 160 4.81 -11.32 21.83
N MET A 161 4.50 -10.16 22.41
CA MET A 161 5.35 -9.65 23.48
C MET A 161 5.19 -10.62 24.64
N SER A 162 6.18 -11.47 24.86
CA SER A 162 6.32 -12.11 26.17
C SER A 162 6.67 -10.98 27.13
N ASP A 163 5.84 -10.74 28.13
CA ASP A 163 6.22 -9.90 29.26
C ASP A 163 7.50 -10.49 29.86
N SER A 164 8.65 -9.91 29.51
CA SER A 164 9.89 -10.18 30.21
C SER A 164 9.83 -9.40 31.52
N SER A 165 9.09 -9.94 32.49
CA SER A 165 9.23 -9.56 33.89
C SER A 165 10.58 -10.06 34.38
N SER A 166 11.50 -9.15 34.65
CA SER A 166 12.65 -9.33 35.54
C SER A 166 13.07 -7.98 36.10
#